data_AF-A0A9N8EQ36-F1
#
_entry.id   AF-A0A9N8EQ36-F1
#
_cell.length_a   1.000
_cell.length_b   1.000
_cell.length_c   1.000
_cell.angle_alpha   90.00
_cell.angle_beta   90.00
_cell.angle_gamma   90.00
#
_symmetry.space_group_name_H-M   'P 1'
#
loop_
_entity.id
_entity.type
_entity.pdbx_description
1 polymer ?
#
loop_
_entity_poly.entity_id
_entity_poly.type
_entity_poly.pdbx_seq_one_letter_code
_entity_poly.pdbx_strand_id
1 'polypeptide(L)'
;MPSTDPSRRNDNESASNNCNHEDYADNETTSLTDQRQPPKKPQWFGSAVTDANQGAAGLPPYPFPPPLQNAMAHHLEKAATRRAQALDAITTDSTSSMMLIQDYLQSPLSKEGYFGFDTQEYPLREAFQTAIGLSPELELTSIHRQPPGKLHLLQYLTRHYAPFQEVYDEFVRRVCCPHLAALYDQNNTTNLDVIYYQCFPCVRMITPGEFSIGPHADISYGHHPMTTNFYVLLTDLVANESSAALFLESQMGAQDWHPIVGRYGDMVKHFAGALCAHWTTDNCTANTRSVSSWGWSRW
;
A
#
# COMPACT_ATOMS: atom_id res chain seq x y z
N MET A 1 -2.33 50.15 4.33
CA MET A 1 -1.13 49.81 5.12
C MET A 1 -1.41 50.08 6.59
N PRO A 2 -1.41 49.04 7.43
CA PRO A 2 -0.99 49.15 8.81
C PRO A 2 0.23 48.26 9.07
N SER A 3 1.18 48.86 9.77
CA SER A 3 2.44 48.29 10.25
C SER A 3 2.20 47.31 11.40
N THR A 4 2.83 46.14 11.35
CA THR A 4 2.96 45.23 12.49
C THR A 4 4.42 44.85 12.68
N ASP A 5 4.96 45.31 13.79
CA ASP A 5 6.29 45.08 14.36
C ASP A 5 6.40 43.64 14.91
N PRO A 6 7.39 42.82 14.48
CA PRO A 6 7.64 41.53 15.08
C PRO A 6 8.91 41.59 15.95
N SER A 7 8.73 41.66 17.27
CA SER A 7 9.82 41.37 18.20
C SER A 7 9.41 40.38 19.29
N ARG A 8 10.25 39.34 19.40
CA ARG A 8 10.50 38.46 20.55
C ARG A 8 9.41 37.46 20.95
N ARG A 9 9.77 36.17 20.80
CA ARG A 9 10.04 35.27 21.95
C ARG A 9 10.85 34.06 21.49
N ASN A 10 12.08 33.97 22.02
CA ASN A 10 12.85 32.74 22.16
C ASN A 10 12.42 32.12 23.47
N ASP A 11 12.01 30.86 23.48
CA ASP A 11 12.06 30.04 24.69
C ASP A 11 12.69 28.68 24.32
N ASN A 12 13.87 28.49 24.90
CA ASN A 12 14.66 27.26 24.96
C ASN A 12 13.98 26.29 25.94
N GLU A 13 13.61 25.09 25.49
CA GLU A 13 13.44 23.94 26.40
C GLU A 13 14.42 22.84 26.01
N SER A 14 15.41 22.65 26.89
CA SER A 14 16.41 21.59 26.82
C SER A 14 16.01 20.51 27.82
N ALA A 15 15.41 19.43 27.32
CA ALA A 15 15.14 18.23 28.11
C ALA A 15 16.38 17.33 28.12
N SER A 16 17.02 17.23 29.28
CA SER A 16 18.10 16.30 29.57
C SER A 16 17.50 14.96 30.00
N ASN A 17 17.67 13.91 29.20
CA ASN A 17 17.33 12.54 29.58
C ASN A 17 18.58 11.78 30.00
N ASN A 18 18.64 11.51 31.30
CA ASN A 18 19.66 10.77 32.02
C ASN A 18 19.27 9.27 31.96
N CYS A 19 20.01 8.44 31.23
CA CYS A 19 19.81 6.99 31.22
C CYS A 19 20.87 6.33 32.12
N ASN A 20 20.41 5.78 33.24
CA ASN A 20 21.22 4.97 34.14
C ASN A 20 21.55 3.63 33.48
N HIS A 21 22.84 3.28 33.53
CA HIS A 21 23.36 1.93 33.31
C HIS A 21 23.02 1.08 34.54
N GLU A 22 22.27 0.00 34.35
CA GLU A 22 22.19 -1.09 35.34
C GLU A 22 22.96 -2.30 34.82
N ASP A 23 23.87 -2.75 35.69
CA ASP A 23 24.73 -3.91 35.55
C ASP A 23 23.92 -5.21 35.53
N TYR A 24 24.15 -6.07 34.53
CA TYR A 24 23.65 -7.45 34.53
C TYR A 24 24.72 -8.36 35.13
N ALA A 25 24.40 -8.92 36.30
CA ALA A 25 25.16 -9.99 36.93
C ALA A 25 24.83 -11.34 36.29
N ASP A 26 25.88 -12.11 36.01
CA ASP A 26 25.85 -13.52 35.64
C ASP A 26 25.17 -14.37 36.72
N ASN A 27 24.27 -15.28 36.32
CA ASN A 27 24.02 -16.47 37.12
C ASN A 27 23.43 -17.67 36.35
N GLU A 28 24.15 -18.77 36.52
CA GLU A 28 23.74 -20.17 36.65
C GLU A 28 22.99 -20.93 35.54
N THR A 29 23.80 -21.78 34.91
CA THR A 29 23.52 -22.98 34.13
C THR A 29 22.58 -23.95 34.87
N THR A 30 21.30 -23.99 34.49
CA THR A 30 20.42 -25.13 34.77
C THR A 30 19.82 -25.68 33.47
N SER A 31 20.37 -26.82 33.06
CA SER A 31 19.92 -27.63 31.91
C SER A 31 18.72 -28.48 32.33
N LEU A 32 17.52 -28.02 31.99
CA LEU A 32 16.32 -28.87 31.90
C LEU A 32 15.81 -28.79 30.46
N THR A 33 15.80 -29.94 29.79
CA THR A 33 15.19 -30.17 28.48
C THR A 33 13.67 -30.08 28.59
N ASP A 34 13.17 -28.86 28.80
CA ASP A 34 11.76 -28.53 28.75
C ASP A 34 11.35 -28.56 27.28
N GLN A 35 10.63 -29.61 26.86
CA GLN A 35 9.96 -29.69 25.56
C GLN A 35 8.78 -28.70 25.53
N ARG A 36 9.03 -27.41 25.77
CA ARG A 36 8.06 -26.38 25.49
C ARG A 36 7.83 -26.42 24.00
N GLN A 37 6.61 -26.78 23.60
CA GLN A 37 6.18 -26.53 22.23
C GLN A 37 6.57 -25.08 21.91
N PRO A 38 7.26 -24.84 20.78
CA PRO A 38 7.70 -23.51 20.43
C PRO A 38 6.48 -22.58 20.52
N PRO A 39 6.62 -21.40 21.15
CA PRO A 39 5.51 -20.49 21.35
C PRO A 39 4.80 -20.33 20.00
N LYS A 40 3.49 -20.63 19.97
CA LYS A 40 2.68 -20.47 18.76
C LYS A 40 2.93 -19.05 18.25
N LYS A 41 3.51 -18.93 17.05
CA LYS A 41 3.77 -17.63 16.43
C LYS A 41 2.48 -16.80 16.51
N PRO A 42 2.57 -15.50 16.81
CA PRO A 42 1.39 -14.65 16.77
C PRO A 42 0.72 -14.81 15.39
N GLN A 43 -0.55 -15.25 15.38
CA GLN A 43 -1.32 -15.49 14.17
C GLN A 43 -1.78 -14.15 13.60
N TRP A 44 -0.89 -13.43 12.95
CA TRP A 44 -1.27 -12.32 12.09
C TRP A 44 -1.49 -12.84 10.66
N PHE A 45 -2.27 -12.08 9.88
CA PHE A 45 -2.87 -12.56 8.62
C PHE A 45 -1.88 -13.21 7.66
N GLY A 46 -0.78 -12.54 7.33
CA GLY A 46 0.17 -13.07 6.35
C GLY A 46 0.84 -14.36 6.82
N SER A 47 1.27 -14.48 8.08
CA SER A 47 1.79 -15.76 8.62
C SER A 47 0.77 -16.89 8.56
N ALA A 48 -0.51 -16.62 8.83
CA ALA A 48 -1.56 -17.64 8.75
C ALA A 48 -1.77 -18.11 7.30
N VAL A 49 -1.72 -17.19 6.35
CA VAL A 49 -1.81 -17.49 4.91
C VAL A 49 -0.55 -18.23 4.43
N THR A 50 0.64 -17.82 4.86
CA THR A 50 1.92 -18.48 4.57
C THR A 50 1.90 -19.93 5.04
N ASP A 51 1.47 -20.19 6.27
CA ASP A 51 1.38 -21.55 6.82
C ASP A 51 0.37 -22.39 6.02
N ALA A 52 -0.81 -21.82 5.70
CA ALA A 52 -1.82 -22.49 4.90
C ALA A 52 -1.39 -22.74 3.44
N ASN A 53 -0.52 -21.89 2.88
CA ASN A 53 0.09 -22.03 1.56
C ASN A 53 1.41 -22.81 1.58
N GLN A 54 1.83 -23.35 2.73
CA GLN A 54 3.09 -24.08 2.91
C GLN A 54 4.33 -23.28 2.47
N GLY A 55 4.30 -21.94 2.59
CA GLY A 55 5.39 -21.06 2.18
C GLY A 55 5.64 -21.00 0.67
N ALA A 56 4.67 -21.39 -0.18
CA ALA A 56 4.84 -21.29 -1.61
C ALA A 56 4.90 -19.82 -2.10
N ALA A 57 5.78 -19.56 -3.08
CA ALA A 57 6.01 -18.23 -3.65
C ALA A 57 4.80 -17.64 -4.39
N GLY A 58 3.85 -18.47 -4.80
CA GLY A 58 2.58 -18.08 -5.41
C GLY A 58 1.40 -18.68 -4.65
N LEU A 59 0.28 -17.96 -4.62
CA LEU A 59 -1.01 -18.50 -4.17
C LEU A 59 -1.74 -19.14 -5.37
N PRO A 60 -2.53 -20.20 -5.14
CA PRO A 60 -3.40 -20.75 -6.18
C PRO A 60 -4.46 -19.71 -6.60
N PRO A 61 -4.99 -19.79 -7.84
CA PRO A 61 -6.05 -18.90 -8.29
C PRO A 61 -7.32 -19.09 -7.45
N TYR A 62 -8.16 -18.07 -7.39
CA TYR A 62 -9.48 -18.18 -6.78
C TYR A 62 -10.38 -19.13 -7.60
N PRO A 63 -11.24 -19.96 -6.97
CA PRO A 63 -11.43 -20.10 -5.52
C PRO A 63 -10.23 -20.75 -4.82
N PHE A 64 -9.80 -20.19 -3.69
CA PHE A 64 -8.69 -20.72 -2.91
C PHE A 64 -9.02 -22.11 -2.33
N PRO A 65 -8.03 -22.99 -2.09
CA PRO A 65 -8.26 -24.27 -1.42
C PRO A 65 -8.71 -24.07 0.04
N PRO A 66 -9.41 -25.06 0.65
CA PRO A 66 -9.99 -24.92 1.99
C PRO A 66 -9.03 -24.45 3.10
N PRO A 67 -7.76 -24.89 3.16
CA PRO A 67 -6.82 -24.37 4.17
C PRO A 67 -6.63 -22.86 4.10
N LEU A 68 -6.52 -22.30 2.89
CA LEU A 68 -6.39 -20.87 2.67
C LEU A 68 -7.68 -20.11 3.01
N GLN A 69 -8.83 -20.64 2.58
CA GLN A 69 -10.13 -20.05 2.94
C GLN A 69 -10.28 -19.96 4.47
N ASN A 70 -9.96 -21.03 5.19
CA ASN A 70 -10.04 -21.07 6.65
C ASN A 70 -9.09 -20.08 7.33
N ALA A 71 -7.85 -19.95 6.83
CA ALA A 71 -6.86 -19.02 7.36
C ALA A 71 -7.29 -17.55 7.16
N MET A 72 -8.00 -17.26 6.08
CA MET A 72 -8.39 -15.89 5.71
C MET A 72 -9.75 -15.46 6.28
N ALA A 73 -10.67 -16.39 6.52
CA ALA A 73 -12.09 -16.12 6.79
C ALA A 73 -12.31 -15.04 7.86
N HIS A 74 -11.72 -15.19 9.05
CA HIS A 74 -11.88 -14.24 10.14
C HIS A 74 -11.38 -12.83 9.78
N HIS A 75 -10.26 -12.74 9.04
CA HIS A 75 -9.68 -11.46 8.64
C HIS A 75 -10.52 -10.75 7.57
N LEU A 76 -11.06 -11.52 6.61
CA LEU A 76 -11.96 -11.01 5.58
C LEU A 76 -13.28 -10.51 6.18
N GLU A 77 -13.87 -11.27 7.10
CA GLU A 77 -15.08 -10.86 7.84
C GLU A 77 -14.85 -9.58 8.63
N LYS A 78 -13.73 -9.48 9.34
CA LYS A 78 -13.34 -8.27 10.07
C LYS A 78 -13.20 -7.08 9.12
N ALA A 79 -12.54 -7.24 7.98
CA ALA A 79 -12.38 -6.16 6.99
C ALA A 79 -13.73 -5.71 6.42
N ALA A 80 -14.61 -6.66 6.06
CA ALA A 80 -15.96 -6.36 5.57
C ALA A 80 -16.78 -5.60 6.62
N THR A 81 -16.70 -6.01 7.88
CA THR A 81 -17.38 -5.33 9.00
C THR A 81 -16.87 -3.90 9.18
N ARG A 82 -15.54 -3.68 9.13
CA ARG A 82 -14.96 -2.33 9.27
C ARG A 82 -15.34 -1.41 8.12
N ARG A 83 -15.35 -1.92 6.89
CA ARG A 83 -15.84 -1.17 5.73
C ARG A 83 -17.31 -0.78 5.90
N ALA A 84 -18.16 -1.72 6.31
CA ALA A 84 -19.58 -1.45 6.51
C ALA A 84 -19.82 -0.38 7.60
N GLN A 85 -19.09 -0.46 8.72
CA GLN A 85 -19.13 0.56 9.78
C GLN A 85 -18.71 1.95 9.28
N ALA A 86 -17.66 2.03 8.47
CA ALA A 86 -17.19 3.30 7.93
C ALA A 86 -18.18 3.90 6.91
N LEU A 87 -18.80 3.07 6.07
CA LEU A 87 -19.85 3.51 5.15
C LEU A 87 -21.09 4.00 5.91
N ASP A 88 -21.54 3.24 6.91
CA ASP A 88 -22.68 3.61 7.75
C ASP A 88 -22.48 5.00 8.36
N ALA A 89 -21.32 5.23 8.99
CA ALA A 89 -20.95 6.51 9.60
C ALA A 89 -20.94 7.70 8.62
N ILE A 90 -20.70 7.48 7.33
CA ILE A 90 -20.72 8.54 6.31
C ILE A 90 -22.16 8.78 5.81
N THR A 91 -22.96 7.71 5.70
CA THR A 91 -24.33 7.79 5.18
C THR A 91 -25.34 8.31 6.21
N THR A 92 -25.09 8.14 7.51
CA THR A 92 -25.94 8.68 8.57
C THR A 92 -26.03 10.21 8.55
N ASP A 93 -25.04 10.87 7.96
CA ASP A 93 -24.89 12.32 8.02
C ASP A 93 -25.59 13.06 6.86
N SER A 94 -25.90 12.39 5.74
CA SER A 94 -26.54 13.05 4.58
C SER A 94 -27.05 12.09 3.50
N THR A 95 -28.32 12.26 3.08
CA THR A 95 -28.89 11.61 1.89
C THR A 95 -28.07 11.90 0.61
N SER A 96 -27.46 13.09 0.54
CA SER A 96 -26.61 13.48 -0.60
C SER A 96 -25.38 12.58 -0.72
N SER A 97 -24.72 12.27 0.40
CA SER A 97 -23.54 11.39 0.43
C SER A 97 -23.86 9.99 -0.07
N MET A 98 -25.03 9.45 0.31
CA MET A 98 -25.48 8.14 -0.15
C MET A 98 -25.70 8.11 -1.67
N MET A 99 -26.32 9.15 -2.24
CA MET A 99 -26.50 9.26 -3.69
C MET A 99 -25.17 9.35 -4.43
N LEU A 100 -24.22 10.15 -3.94
CA LEU A 100 -22.88 10.28 -4.54
C LEU A 100 -22.11 8.94 -4.53
N ILE A 101 -22.19 8.19 -3.43
CA ILE A 101 -21.57 6.85 -3.34
C ILE A 101 -22.23 5.91 -4.33
N GLN A 102 -23.57 5.93 -4.44
CA GLN A 102 -24.30 5.08 -5.37
C GLN A 102 -23.93 5.41 -6.83
N ASP A 103 -23.86 6.70 -7.18
CA ASP A 103 -23.45 7.14 -8.51
C ASP A 103 -22.01 6.69 -8.82
N TYR A 104 -21.10 6.84 -7.85
CA TYR A 104 -19.73 6.34 -7.98
C TYR A 104 -19.69 4.83 -8.21
N LEU A 105 -20.46 4.04 -7.45
CA LEU A 105 -20.55 2.58 -7.60
C LEU A 105 -21.14 2.14 -8.96
N GLN A 106 -21.87 3.00 -9.66
CA GLN A 106 -22.33 2.73 -11.04
C GLN A 106 -21.33 3.20 -12.10
N SER A 107 -20.38 4.06 -11.74
CA SER A 107 -19.38 4.62 -12.66
C SER A 107 -18.28 3.61 -13.02
N PRO A 108 -17.60 3.76 -14.18
CA PRO A 108 -16.38 3.02 -14.50
C PRO A 108 -15.26 3.20 -13.47
N LEU A 109 -15.25 4.29 -12.70
CA LEU A 109 -14.25 4.52 -11.65
C LEU A 109 -14.34 3.55 -10.48
N SER A 110 -15.52 2.96 -10.26
CA SER A 110 -15.68 1.90 -9.25
C SER A 110 -15.15 0.55 -9.68
N LYS A 111 -14.94 0.37 -11.00
CA LYS A 111 -14.48 -0.88 -11.59
C LYS A 111 -12.97 -0.85 -11.66
N GLU A 112 -12.38 -2.01 -11.45
CA GLU A 112 -10.96 -2.16 -11.69
C GLU A 112 -10.62 -2.10 -13.18
N GLY A 113 -9.40 -1.67 -13.49
CA GLY A 113 -8.86 -1.74 -14.83
C GLY A 113 -7.37 -1.43 -14.85
N TYR A 114 -6.78 -1.34 -16.03
CA TYR A 114 -5.36 -1.06 -16.17
C TYR A 114 -5.03 -0.30 -17.46
N PHE A 115 -3.85 0.31 -17.48
CA PHE A 115 -3.25 0.94 -18.64
C PHE A 115 -1.72 0.89 -18.53
N GLY A 116 -1.00 1.17 -19.62
CA GLY A 116 0.46 1.29 -19.63
C GLY A 116 0.93 2.73 -19.80
N PHE A 117 2.22 2.97 -19.61
CA PHE A 117 2.86 4.27 -19.79
C PHE A 117 4.28 4.12 -20.32
N ASP A 118 4.81 5.19 -20.91
CA ASP A 118 6.18 5.22 -21.41
C ASP A 118 7.17 5.42 -20.24
N THR A 119 7.99 4.40 -19.96
CA THR A 119 8.99 4.45 -18.88
C THR A 119 10.19 5.34 -19.22
N GLN A 120 10.42 5.67 -20.49
CA GLN A 120 11.45 6.64 -20.88
C GLN A 120 11.00 8.07 -20.60
N GLU A 121 9.72 8.35 -20.83
CA GLU A 121 9.12 9.66 -20.52
C GLU A 121 8.88 9.83 -19.00
N TYR A 122 8.46 8.76 -18.32
CA TYR A 122 8.15 8.78 -16.87
C TYR A 122 8.98 7.74 -16.09
N PRO A 123 10.28 7.98 -15.87
CA PRO A 123 11.23 7.03 -15.26
C PRO A 123 11.09 6.95 -13.72
N LEU A 124 9.88 6.65 -13.23
CA LEU A 124 9.56 6.51 -11.82
C LEU A 124 10.49 5.54 -11.06
N ARG A 125 10.90 4.44 -11.68
CA ARG A 125 11.77 3.42 -11.07
C ARG A 125 13.16 3.99 -10.82
N GLU A 126 13.75 4.61 -11.83
CA GLU A 126 15.08 5.20 -11.81
C GLU A 126 15.11 6.42 -10.89
N ALA A 127 14.05 7.24 -10.91
CA ALA A 127 13.88 8.36 -10.01
C ALA A 127 13.76 7.90 -8.54
N PHE A 128 13.03 6.81 -8.29
CA PHE A 128 12.97 6.18 -6.97
C PHE A 128 14.33 5.65 -6.52
N GLN A 129 15.06 4.91 -7.37
CA GLN A 129 16.41 4.41 -7.07
C GLN A 129 17.37 5.55 -6.70
N THR A 130 17.36 6.62 -7.49
CA THR A 130 18.16 7.82 -7.22
C THR A 130 17.77 8.44 -5.88
N ALA A 131 16.47 8.57 -5.60
CA ALA A 131 15.96 9.16 -4.37
C ALA A 131 16.23 8.32 -3.11
N ILE A 132 16.57 7.03 -3.25
CA ILE A 132 17.02 6.16 -2.15
C ILE A 132 18.54 5.93 -2.12
N GLY A 133 19.30 6.66 -2.95
CA GLY A 133 20.76 6.61 -2.97
C GLY A 133 21.35 5.39 -3.67
N LEU A 134 20.62 4.77 -4.59
CA LEU A 134 21.06 3.63 -5.39
C LEU A 134 21.28 4.02 -6.85
N SER A 135 22.12 3.25 -7.56
CA SER A 135 22.32 3.46 -8.99
C SER A 135 21.06 3.03 -9.77
N PRO A 136 20.66 3.76 -10.83
CA PRO A 136 19.54 3.38 -11.70
C PRO A 136 19.68 2.00 -12.36
N GLU A 137 20.90 1.51 -12.53
CA GLU A 137 21.21 0.21 -13.12
C GLU A 137 21.03 -0.97 -12.14
N LEU A 138 20.79 -0.68 -10.85
CA LEU A 138 20.59 -1.72 -9.85
C LEU A 138 19.21 -2.37 -9.99
N GLU A 139 19.17 -3.70 -10.09
CA GLU A 139 17.91 -4.45 -10.02
C GLU A 139 17.21 -4.31 -8.65
N LEU A 140 16.07 -3.60 -8.63
CA LEU A 140 15.26 -3.39 -7.42
C LEU A 140 14.80 -4.70 -6.76
N THR A 141 14.65 -5.78 -7.52
CA THR A 141 14.31 -7.12 -7.01
C THR A 141 15.36 -7.66 -6.03
N SER A 142 16.59 -7.16 -6.07
CA SER A 142 17.70 -7.57 -5.21
C SER A 142 18.06 -6.54 -4.14
N ILE A 143 17.22 -5.53 -3.92
CA ILE A 143 17.53 -4.43 -2.98
C ILE A 143 17.70 -4.89 -1.53
N HIS A 144 17.07 -6.00 -1.11
CA HIS A 144 17.26 -6.58 0.22
C HIS A 144 18.70 -7.05 0.49
N ARG A 145 19.51 -7.20 -0.56
CA ARG A 145 20.93 -7.62 -0.48
C ARG A 145 21.87 -6.43 -0.33
N GLN A 146 21.37 -5.21 -0.49
CA GLN A 146 22.21 -4.02 -0.45
C GLN A 146 22.35 -3.52 0.98
N PRO A 147 23.59 -3.41 1.51
CA PRO A 147 23.82 -2.60 2.70
C PRO A 147 23.53 -1.13 2.35
N PRO A 148 23.07 -0.31 3.30
CA PRO A 148 22.81 -0.60 4.73
C PRO A 148 21.40 -1.16 5.04
N GLY A 149 20.64 -1.60 4.04
CA GLY A 149 19.32 -2.23 4.20
C GLY A 149 18.13 -1.26 4.15
N LYS A 150 16.92 -1.84 4.13
CA LYS A 150 15.65 -1.15 3.86
C LYS A 150 15.40 0.12 4.68
N LEU A 151 15.62 0.07 6.00
CA LEU A 151 15.33 1.23 6.87
C LEU A 151 16.14 2.47 6.48
N HIS A 152 17.43 2.27 6.19
CA HIS A 152 18.29 3.36 5.78
C HIS A 152 17.91 3.90 4.40
N LEU A 153 17.54 3.04 3.45
CA LEU A 153 17.07 3.45 2.13
C LEU A 153 15.82 4.33 2.23
N LEU A 154 14.87 3.95 3.10
CA LEU A 154 13.66 4.75 3.36
C LEU A 154 13.99 6.06 4.11
N GLN A 155 14.94 6.05 5.04
CA GLN A 155 15.43 7.29 5.66
C GLN A 155 16.08 8.22 4.64
N TYR A 156 16.84 7.67 3.69
CA TYR A 156 17.45 8.43 2.60
C TYR A 156 16.36 9.06 1.73
N LEU A 157 15.30 8.30 1.38
CA LEU A 157 14.13 8.82 0.66
C LEU A 157 13.59 10.08 1.32
N THR A 158 13.36 10.08 2.64
CA THR A 158 12.79 11.24 3.34
C THR A 158 13.63 12.52 3.24
N ARG A 159 14.93 12.39 2.96
CA ARG A 159 15.87 13.52 2.84
C ARG A 159 16.12 13.93 1.39
N HIS A 160 15.93 12.99 0.46
CA HIS A 160 16.29 13.13 -0.94
C HIS A 160 15.11 12.81 -1.88
N TYR A 161 13.88 13.07 -1.43
CA TYR A 161 12.66 12.70 -2.15
C TYR A 161 12.39 13.53 -3.42
N ALA A 162 12.96 14.74 -3.52
CA ALA A 162 12.60 15.71 -4.55
C ALA A 162 12.70 15.18 -6.00
N PRO A 163 13.77 14.47 -6.41
CA PRO A 163 13.85 13.91 -7.77
C PRO A 163 12.74 12.89 -8.06
N PHE A 164 12.37 12.08 -7.07
CA PHE A 164 11.28 11.12 -7.23
C PHE A 164 9.91 11.82 -7.26
N GLN A 165 9.73 12.84 -6.41
CA GLN A 165 8.52 13.64 -6.34
C GLN A 165 8.22 14.37 -7.65
N GLU A 166 9.25 14.95 -8.29
CA GLU A 166 9.10 15.66 -9.57
C GLU A 166 8.55 14.75 -10.67
N VAL A 167 9.16 13.56 -10.84
CA VAL A 167 8.71 12.56 -11.83
C VAL A 167 7.33 12.01 -11.45
N TYR A 168 7.06 11.80 -10.16
CA TYR A 168 5.74 11.39 -9.67
C TYR A 168 4.66 12.42 -10.02
N ASP A 169 4.87 13.71 -9.71
CA ASP A 169 3.90 14.77 -9.98
C ASP A 169 3.63 14.93 -11.47
N GLU A 170 4.67 14.80 -12.29
CA GLU A 170 4.52 14.84 -13.75
C GLU A 170 3.73 13.64 -14.26
N PHE A 171 4.08 12.43 -13.84
CA PHE A 171 3.37 11.20 -14.19
C PHE A 171 1.89 11.23 -13.76
N VAL A 172 1.60 11.70 -12.54
CA VAL A 172 0.24 11.89 -12.04
C VAL A 172 -0.54 12.84 -12.96
N ARG A 173 0.00 14.02 -13.22
CA ARG A 173 -0.71 15.06 -13.99
C ARG A 173 -0.86 14.73 -15.47
N ARG A 174 0.10 14.04 -16.06
CA ARG A 174 0.16 13.77 -17.51
C ARG A 174 -0.39 12.40 -17.90
N VAL A 175 -0.43 11.44 -16.98
CA VAL A 175 -0.86 10.06 -17.27
C VAL A 175 -2.08 9.67 -16.45
N CYS A 176 -2.01 9.75 -15.12
CA CYS A 176 -3.11 9.27 -14.27
C CYS A 176 -4.34 10.17 -14.32
N CYS A 177 -4.18 11.50 -14.24
CA CYS A 177 -5.29 12.45 -14.29
C CYS A 177 -6.09 12.34 -15.61
N PRO A 178 -5.46 12.32 -16.80
CA PRO A 178 -6.19 12.11 -18.05
C PRO A 178 -6.93 10.78 -18.11
N HIS A 179 -6.31 9.70 -17.61
CA HIS A 179 -6.96 8.39 -17.54
C HIS A 179 -8.20 8.42 -16.64
N LEU A 180 -8.09 9.02 -15.44
CA LEU A 180 -9.20 9.20 -14.51
C LEU A 180 -10.33 10.04 -15.13
N ALA A 181 -9.99 11.15 -15.79
CA ALA A 181 -10.96 12.02 -16.46
C ALA A 181 -11.69 11.28 -17.59
N ALA A 182 -10.98 10.49 -18.41
CA ALA A 182 -11.58 9.70 -19.47
C ALA A 182 -12.58 8.64 -18.94
N LEU A 183 -12.29 8.03 -17.79
CA LEU A 183 -13.23 7.10 -17.14
C LEU A 183 -14.45 7.83 -16.55
N TYR A 184 -14.25 9.05 -16.08
CA TYR A 184 -15.32 9.88 -15.53
C TYR A 184 -16.30 10.35 -16.63
N ASP A 185 -15.77 10.84 -17.77
CA ASP A 185 -16.55 11.38 -18.89
C ASP A 185 -17.48 10.33 -19.54
N GLN A 186 -17.15 9.05 -19.44
CA GLN A 186 -17.98 7.95 -19.97
C GLN A 186 -19.40 7.91 -19.39
N ASN A 187 -19.66 8.55 -18.25
CA ASN A 187 -20.99 8.59 -17.64
C ASN A 187 -21.86 9.76 -18.07
N ASN A 188 -21.38 10.68 -18.92
CA ASN A 188 -22.08 11.94 -19.25
C ASN A 188 -22.50 12.76 -18.00
N THR A 189 -21.84 12.53 -16.87
CA THR A 189 -22.05 13.28 -15.63
C THR A 189 -21.15 14.51 -15.66
N THR A 190 -21.66 15.66 -15.22
CA THR A 190 -21.01 16.97 -15.02
C THR A 190 -19.48 17.04 -15.22
N ASN A 191 -18.98 18.05 -15.93
CA ASN A 191 -17.53 18.26 -16.12
C ASN A 191 -16.69 18.04 -14.84
N LEU A 192 -15.64 17.24 -14.95
CA LEU A 192 -14.65 17.05 -13.88
C LEU A 192 -13.74 18.27 -13.81
N ASP A 193 -14.04 19.18 -12.89
CA ASP A 193 -13.31 20.46 -12.80
C ASP A 193 -11.96 20.32 -12.08
N VAL A 194 -11.90 19.51 -11.02
CA VAL A 194 -10.73 19.41 -10.12
C VAL A 194 -10.47 17.96 -9.71
N ILE A 195 -9.19 17.57 -9.73
CA ILE A 195 -8.69 16.29 -9.23
C ILE A 195 -7.72 16.57 -8.07
N TYR A 196 -7.95 15.96 -6.91
CA TYR A 196 -6.99 15.95 -5.81
C TYR A 196 -6.26 14.63 -5.75
N TYR A 197 -4.94 14.70 -5.51
CA TYR A 197 -4.07 13.55 -5.41
C TYR A 197 -3.14 13.67 -4.22
N GLN A 198 -2.65 12.52 -3.76
CA GLN A 198 -1.73 12.45 -2.63
C GLN A 198 -0.43 13.19 -2.96
N CYS A 199 -0.05 14.14 -2.10
CA CYS A 199 1.15 14.97 -2.30
C CYS A 199 2.42 14.13 -2.45
N PHE A 200 2.63 13.12 -1.60
CA PHE A 200 3.76 12.19 -1.72
C PHE A 200 3.22 10.75 -1.82
N PRO A 201 3.67 9.91 -2.77
CA PRO A 201 3.10 8.58 -2.96
C PRO A 201 3.37 7.64 -1.78
N CYS A 202 2.47 6.68 -1.56
CA CYS A 202 2.72 5.59 -0.62
C CYS A 202 3.62 4.53 -1.28
N VAL A 203 4.92 4.57 -0.96
CA VAL A 203 5.89 3.58 -1.42
C VAL A 203 5.95 2.41 -0.43
N ARG A 204 5.81 1.19 -0.96
CA ARG A 204 5.94 -0.07 -0.20
C ARG A 204 7.09 -0.89 -0.76
N MET A 205 8.00 -1.28 0.12
CA MET A 205 9.10 -2.21 -0.15
C MET A 205 8.90 -3.44 0.73
N ILE A 206 8.66 -4.61 0.13
CA ILE A 206 8.41 -5.87 0.82
C ILE A 206 9.55 -6.83 0.47
N THR A 207 10.48 -7.02 1.40
CA THR A 207 11.62 -7.93 1.21
C THR A 207 11.24 -9.39 1.51
N PRO A 208 12.02 -10.39 1.08
CA PRO A 208 11.75 -11.79 1.39
C PRO A 208 11.51 -12.05 2.88
N GLY A 209 10.41 -12.73 3.21
CA GLY A 209 9.98 -13.03 4.57
C GLY A 209 9.28 -11.86 5.29
N GLU A 210 9.18 -10.67 4.69
CA GLU A 210 8.41 -9.57 5.26
C GLU A 210 6.92 -9.64 4.88
N PHE A 211 6.11 -9.09 5.79
CA PHE A 211 4.71 -8.82 5.58
C PHE A 211 4.44 -7.34 5.40
N SER A 212 3.40 -7.02 4.64
CA SER A 212 2.92 -5.65 4.47
C SER A 212 1.63 -5.38 5.24
N ILE A 213 0.49 -5.94 4.81
CA ILE A 213 -0.82 -5.56 5.35
C ILE A 213 -1.89 -6.64 5.15
N GLY A 214 -2.79 -6.77 6.14
CA GLY A 214 -3.93 -7.67 6.08
C GLY A 214 -5.11 -7.07 5.31
N PRO A 215 -6.23 -7.81 5.19
CA PRO A 215 -7.44 -7.34 4.52
C PRO A 215 -7.98 -6.05 5.12
N HIS A 216 -8.19 -5.06 4.25
CA HIS A 216 -8.82 -3.78 4.59
C HIS A 216 -9.38 -3.13 3.32
N ALA A 217 -10.21 -2.12 3.50
CA ALA A 217 -10.58 -1.14 2.48
C ALA A 217 -10.24 0.24 3.05
N ASP A 218 -9.70 1.16 2.24
CA ASP A 218 -9.07 2.38 2.74
C ASP A 218 -10.05 3.32 3.47
N ILE A 219 -11.35 3.20 3.18
CA ILE A 219 -12.41 3.91 3.92
C ILE A 219 -12.39 3.61 5.42
N SER A 220 -11.91 2.43 5.82
CA SER A 220 -11.74 2.04 7.22
C SER A 220 -10.68 2.87 7.96
N TYR A 221 -9.84 3.60 7.21
CA TYR A 221 -8.84 4.53 7.72
C TYR A 221 -9.24 6.01 7.50
N GLY A 222 -10.50 6.26 7.12
CA GLY A 222 -11.00 7.62 6.91
C GLY A 222 -10.74 8.19 5.51
N HIS A 223 -10.36 7.35 4.54
CA HIS A 223 -10.32 7.80 3.15
C HIS A 223 -11.73 8.10 2.62
N HIS A 224 -11.80 9.01 1.66
CA HIS A 224 -13.06 9.39 1.04
C HIS A 224 -13.64 8.19 0.25
N PRO A 225 -14.96 7.89 0.31
CA PRO A 225 -15.55 6.72 -0.36
C PRO A 225 -15.30 6.64 -1.87
N MET A 226 -15.16 7.79 -2.52
CA MET A 226 -14.88 7.89 -3.96
C MET A 226 -13.38 7.85 -4.29
N THR A 227 -12.54 7.36 -3.36
CA THR A 227 -11.11 7.25 -3.60
C THR A 227 -10.80 6.13 -4.58
N THR A 228 -10.23 6.51 -5.72
CA THR A 228 -9.62 5.58 -6.67
C THR A 228 -8.15 5.44 -6.29
N ASN A 229 -7.60 4.23 -6.30
CA ASN A 229 -6.18 3.97 -6.13
C ASN A 229 -5.57 3.68 -7.50
N PHE A 230 -4.34 4.14 -7.72
CA PHE A 230 -3.51 3.72 -8.84
C PHE A 230 -2.28 3.01 -8.28
N TYR A 231 -1.97 1.85 -8.84
CA TYR A 231 -0.99 0.92 -8.34
C TYR A 231 0.07 0.67 -9.41
N VAL A 232 1.30 1.10 -9.14
CA VAL A 232 2.41 1.06 -10.10
C VAL A 232 3.54 0.20 -9.57
N LEU A 233 3.76 -0.91 -10.24
CA LEU A 233 4.86 -1.82 -9.97
C LEU A 233 6.18 -1.14 -10.29
N LEU A 234 7.10 -1.03 -9.33
CA LEU A 234 8.49 -0.62 -9.61
C LEU A 234 9.38 -1.85 -9.89
N THR A 235 8.91 -3.05 -9.54
CA THR A 235 9.52 -4.34 -9.88
C THR A 235 8.50 -5.19 -10.62
N ASP A 236 8.93 -5.91 -11.64
CA ASP A 236 8.07 -6.84 -12.36
C ASP A 236 7.56 -7.94 -11.42
N LEU A 237 6.34 -8.41 -11.65
CA LEU A 237 5.72 -9.48 -10.87
C LEU A 237 5.04 -10.48 -11.80
N VAL A 238 5.47 -11.72 -11.71
CA VAL A 238 4.92 -12.85 -12.47
C VAL A 238 3.92 -13.64 -11.64
N ALA A 239 2.97 -14.31 -12.30
CA ALA A 239 1.84 -14.97 -11.63
C ALA A 239 2.27 -16.07 -10.63
N ASN A 240 3.38 -16.76 -10.89
CA ASN A 240 3.95 -17.78 -10.01
C ASN A 240 4.70 -17.22 -8.79
N GLU A 241 4.85 -15.89 -8.68
CA GLU A 241 5.48 -15.18 -7.55
C GLU A 241 4.45 -14.28 -6.82
N SER A 242 3.18 -14.66 -6.85
CA SER A 242 2.07 -13.84 -6.36
C SER A 242 1.99 -13.67 -4.85
N SER A 243 2.76 -14.40 -4.03
CA SER A 243 2.79 -14.21 -2.56
C SER A 243 3.21 -12.80 -2.14
N ALA A 244 3.99 -12.12 -2.97
CA ALA A 244 4.36 -10.74 -2.74
C ALA A 244 3.30 -9.75 -3.27
N ALA A 245 2.34 -10.18 -4.10
CA ALA A 245 1.37 -9.34 -4.79
C ALA A 245 0.38 -8.65 -3.85
N LEU A 246 -0.25 -7.59 -4.36
CA LEU A 246 -1.48 -7.05 -3.79
C LEU A 246 -2.63 -7.86 -4.37
N PHE A 247 -3.42 -8.48 -3.52
CA PHE A 247 -4.67 -9.13 -3.90
C PHE A 247 -5.82 -8.15 -3.70
N LEU A 248 -6.74 -8.11 -4.66
CA LEU A 248 -7.96 -7.32 -4.59
C LEU A 248 -9.18 -8.14 -4.98
N GLU A 249 -10.34 -7.72 -4.50
CA GLU A 249 -11.62 -8.05 -5.12
C GLU A 249 -11.88 -7.14 -6.33
N SER A 250 -12.59 -7.64 -7.34
CA SER A 250 -12.87 -6.90 -8.58
C SER A 250 -13.83 -5.71 -8.38
N GLN A 251 -14.69 -5.81 -7.37
CA GLN A 251 -15.63 -4.78 -6.95
C GLN A 251 -15.98 -4.97 -5.47
N MET A 252 -16.51 -3.91 -4.84
CA MET A 252 -16.86 -3.92 -3.41
C MET A 252 -17.71 -5.14 -3.03
N GLY A 253 -17.16 -6.00 -2.18
CA GLY A 253 -17.85 -7.16 -1.62
C GLY A 253 -17.90 -8.40 -2.51
N ALA A 254 -17.26 -8.41 -3.68
CA ALA A 254 -17.25 -9.58 -4.57
C ALA A 254 -16.44 -10.76 -4.00
N GLN A 255 -15.40 -10.49 -3.22
CA GLN A 255 -14.52 -11.51 -2.63
C GLN A 255 -13.92 -12.51 -3.66
N ASP A 256 -13.73 -12.07 -4.91
CA ASP A 256 -13.14 -12.80 -6.03
C ASP A 256 -11.64 -12.48 -6.19
N TRP A 257 -10.88 -12.84 -5.15
CA TRP A 257 -9.52 -12.40 -4.95
C TRP A 257 -8.57 -12.78 -6.08
N HIS A 258 -7.84 -11.80 -6.60
CA HIS A 258 -6.79 -12.03 -7.58
C HIS A 258 -5.60 -11.09 -7.38
N PRO A 259 -4.36 -11.53 -7.69
CA PRO A 259 -3.18 -10.71 -7.51
C PRO A 259 -3.02 -9.68 -8.64
N ILE A 260 -2.53 -8.49 -8.31
CA ILE A 260 -1.99 -7.56 -9.31
C ILE A 260 -0.62 -8.06 -9.75
N VAL A 261 -0.54 -8.55 -10.99
CA VAL A 261 0.68 -9.05 -11.64
C VAL A 261 0.89 -8.31 -12.96
N GLY A 262 2.15 -8.03 -13.31
CA GLY A 262 2.46 -7.20 -14.46
C GLY A 262 3.93 -6.79 -14.51
N ARG A 263 4.27 -5.97 -15.48
CA ARG A 263 5.61 -5.38 -15.63
C ARG A 263 5.56 -3.88 -15.42
N TYR A 264 6.69 -3.32 -15.01
CA TYR A 264 6.84 -1.87 -14.95
C TYR A 264 6.65 -1.25 -16.35
N GLY A 265 5.92 -0.14 -16.42
CA GLY A 265 5.52 0.48 -17.69
C GLY A 265 4.27 -0.14 -18.32
N ASP A 266 4.20 -1.47 -18.37
CA ASP A 266 3.09 -2.17 -19.04
C ASP A 266 1.77 -2.13 -18.23
N MET A 267 1.86 -1.99 -16.90
CA MET A 267 0.69 -2.09 -16.03
C MET A 267 0.70 -1.05 -14.89
N VAL A 268 -0.27 -0.16 -14.97
CA VAL A 268 -0.81 0.65 -13.88
C VAL A 268 -2.21 0.14 -13.61
N LYS A 269 -2.46 -0.46 -12.44
CA LYS A 269 -3.80 -0.93 -12.07
C LYS A 269 -4.53 0.23 -11.39
N HIS A 270 -5.77 0.50 -11.78
CA HIS A 270 -6.68 1.36 -11.02
C HIS A 270 -7.84 0.54 -10.43
N PHE A 271 -8.34 0.96 -9.27
CA PHE A 271 -9.49 0.35 -8.59
C PHE A 271 -10.06 1.30 -7.53
N ALA A 272 -11.28 1.08 -7.06
CA ALA A 272 -11.89 1.86 -5.99
C ALA A 272 -11.27 1.53 -4.61
N GLY A 273 -10.10 2.09 -4.31
CA GLY A 273 -9.29 1.77 -3.12
C GLY A 273 -10.01 1.95 -1.78
N ALA A 274 -10.89 2.95 -1.68
CA ALA A 274 -11.70 3.14 -0.48
C ALA A 274 -12.72 2.02 -0.26
N LEU A 275 -13.27 1.44 -1.32
CA LEU A 275 -14.42 0.52 -1.24
C LEU A 275 -14.02 -0.94 -1.44
N CYS A 276 -13.12 -1.21 -2.39
CA CYS A 276 -12.63 -2.55 -2.67
C CYS A 276 -11.63 -2.98 -1.60
N ALA A 277 -11.91 -4.12 -0.99
CA ALA A 277 -11.00 -4.73 -0.06
C ALA A 277 -9.76 -5.25 -0.80
N HIS A 278 -8.60 -5.09 -0.15
CA HIS A 278 -7.33 -5.55 -0.68
C HIS A 278 -6.38 -5.96 0.45
N TRP A 279 -5.38 -6.77 0.12
CA TRP A 279 -4.41 -7.30 1.08
C TRP A 279 -3.12 -7.76 0.41
N THR A 280 -2.11 -8.01 1.23
CA THR A 280 -0.85 -8.67 0.83
C THR A 280 -0.58 -9.82 1.77
N THR A 281 0.18 -10.81 1.33
CA THR A 281 0.70 -11.87 2.21
C THR A 281 2.18 -11.65 2.48
N ASP A 282 2.81 -12.60 3.16
CA ASP A 282 4.25 -12.57 3.33
C ASP A 282 4.88 -12.82 1.97
N ASN A 283 5.96 -12.08 1.72
CA ASN A 283 6.75 -12.31 0.53
C ASN A 283 7.53 -13.63 0.68
N CYS A 284 6.97 -14.70 0.16
CA CYS A 284 7.58 -16.04 0.14
C CYS A 284 8.48 -16.24 -1.09
N THR A 285 8.78 -15.17 -1.84
CA THR A 285 9.70 -15.20 -2.98
C THR A 285 11.13 -14.90 -2.54
N ALA A 286 12.10 -15.11 -3.44
CA ALA A 286 13.50 -14.70 -3.21
C ALA A 286 13.76 -13.23 -3.56
N ASN A 287 12.76 -12.50 -4.05
CA ASN A 287 12.88 -11.16 -4.63
C ASN A 287 12.21 -10.12 -3.73
N THR A 288 12.80 -8.94 -3.62
CA THR A 288 12.09 -7.79 -3.06
C THR A 288 11.04 -7.30 -4.04
N ARG A 289 9.87 -6.96 -3.50
CA ARG A 289 8.85 -6.23 -4.24
C ARG A 289 8.89 -4.76 -3.85
N SER A 290 8.99 -3.90 -4.85
CA SER A 290 8.83 -2.45 -4.68
C SER A 290 7.64 -1.99 -5.47
N VAL A 291 6.71 -1.31 -4.80
CA VAL A 291 5.52 -0.75 -5.44
C VAL A 291 5.29 0.64 -4.90
N SER A 292 4.83 1.52 -5.77
CA SER A 292 4.22 2.76 -5.37
C SER A 292 2.71 2.68 -5.59
N SER A 293 1.95 3.10 -4.58
CA SER A 293 0.49 3.19 -4.61
C SER A 293 0.09 4.57 -4.16
N TRP A 294 -1.01 5.10 -4.70
CA TRP A 294 -1.53 6.39 -4.27
C TRP A 294 -3.04 6.44 -4.40
N GLY A 295 -3.65 7.08 -3.41
CA GLY A 295 -5.08 7.32 -3.33
C GLY A 295 -5.43 8.73 -3.79
N TRP A 296 -6.53 8.82 -4.52
CA TRP A 296 -7.09 10.07 -5.05
C TRP A 296 -8.39 10.35 -4.31
N SER A 297 -8.78 11.60 -4.13
CA SER A 297 -10.10 11.90 -3.58
C SER A 297 -10.73 13.01 -4.39
N ARG A 298 -12.03 12.86 -4.69
CA ARG A 298 -12.86 14.00 -5.08
C ARG A 298 -13.39 14.64 -3.80
N TRP A 299 -13.41 15.96 -3.75
CA TRP A 299 -14.22 16.75 -2.83
C TRP A 299 -15.24 17.53 -3.66
#